data_AF-A0A959H977-F1
#
_entry.id   AF-A0A959H977-F1
#
_cell.length_a   1.000
_cell.length_b   1.000
_cell.length_c   1.000
_cell.angle_alpha   90.00
_cell.angle_beta   90.00
_cell.angle_gamma   90.00
#
_symmetry.space_group_name_H-M   'P 1'
#
loop_
_entity.id
_entity.type
_entity.pdbx_description
1 polymer ?
#
loop_
_entity_poly.entity_id
_entity_poly.type
_entity_poly.pdbx_seq_one_letter_code
_entity_poly.pdbx_strand_id
1 'polypeptide(L)'
;MIEAFSEVAEDKDAVEQMKIWLLKNKQTTHWKTTKATANAVFALLRYGDNWLEDTRLAEVSFPRLDEESFQPELIEARRSAEAGTGYFKANWSGNEVTTDFSRIKVTNPNKSIAWGAAYWQYFEELDKVDVFKETPLKLDKQLFRETIGDRGPELTAITAESPLEPGDKLVVRIELRVDRDMEYVHLKDMRASGLEPINVFSQYKWQGGLGYYESTRDLATHFFISYLPKGTYVFEYPLRVV
;
A
#
# COMPACT_ATOMS: atom_id res chain seq x y z
N MET A 1 18.53 21.37 1.45
CA MET A 1 19.29 20.46 0.55
C MET A 1 19.04 20.85 -0.91
N ILE A 2 17.79 20.79 -1.42
CA ILE A 2 17.45 21.27 -2.77
C ILE A 2 17.97 22.69 -3.03
N GLU A 3 17.72 23.63 -2.12
CA GLU A 3 18.23 25.01 -2.19
C GLU A 3 19.76 25.07 -2.37
N ALA A 4 20.52 24.29 -1.60
CA ALA A 4 21.99 24.30 -1.70
C ALA A 4 22.46 23.76 -3.07
N PHE A 5 21.80 22.73 -3.61
CA PHE A 5 22.12 22.22 -4.95
C PHE A 5 21.73 23.19 -6.05
N SER A 6 20.66 23.98 -5.85
CA SER A 6 20.23 25.01 -6.79
C SER A 6 21.13 26.24 -6.78
N GLU A 7 21.46 26.77 -5.60
CA GLU A 7 22.10 28.09 -5.44
C GLU A 7 23.63 28.02 -5.30
N VAL A 8 24.18 26.89 -4.85
CA VAL A 8 25.62 26.74 -4.61
C VAL A 8 26.26 25.78 -5.62
N ALA A 9 25.69 24.60 -5.82
CA ALA A 9 26.23 23.62 -6.75
C ALA A 9 25.81 23.89 -8.21
N GLU A 10 24.73 24.65 -8.42
CA GLU A 10 24.11 24.94 -9.72
C GLU A 10 23.78 23.67 -10.53
N ASP A 11 23.48 22.56 -9.84
CA ASP A 11 23.20 21.26 -10.45
C ASP A 11 21.69 21.07 -10.65
N LYS A 12 21.22 21.48 -11.84
CA LYS A 12 19.80 21.43 -12.21
C LYS A 12 19.24 20.00 -12.25
N ASP A 13 20.02 19.05 -12.74
CA ASP A 13 19.57 17.66 -12.86
C ASP A 13 19.36 17.05 -11.47
N ALA A 14 20.27 17.30 -10.53
CA ALA A 14 20.12 16.88 -9.15
C ALA A 14 18.90 17.52 -8.48
N VAL A 15 18.64 18.82 -8.72
CA VAL A 15 17.46 19.51 -8.19
C VAL A 15 16.16 18.84 -8.65
N GLU A 16 16.03 18.52 -9.94
CA GLU A 16 14.85 17.86 -10.48
C GLU A 16 14.67 16.44 -9.91
N GLN A 17 15.74 15.66 -9.81
CA GLN A 17 15.68 14.33 -9.19
C GLN A 17 15.31 14.40 -7.70
N MET A 18 15.78 15.40 -6.97
CA MET A 18 15.42 15.61 -5.56
C MET A 18 13.96 16.00 -5.38
N LYS A 19 13.39 16.79 -6.30
CA LYS A 19 11.95 17.10 -6.31
C LYS A 19 11.12 15.83 -6.52
N ILE A 20 11.51 14.99 -7.48
CA ILE A 20 10.87 13.69 -7.72
C ILE A 20 10.97 12.80 -6.47
N TRP A 21 12.16 12.72 -5.86
CA TRP A 21 12.37 11.97 -4.63
C TRP A 21 11.48 12.46 -3.49
N LEU A 22 11.36 13.77 -3.30
CA LEU A 22 10.54 14.37 -2.25
C LEU A 22 9.06 13.95 -2.37
N LEU A 23 8.52 13.94 -3.60
CA LEU A 23 7.16 13.48 -3.87
C LEU A 23 7.01 11.96 -3.68
N LYS A 24 7.96 11.16 -4.19
CA LYS A 24 7.98 9.70 -3.98
C LYS A 24 8.04 9.33 -2.50
N ASN A 25 8.87 10.03 -1.73
CA ASN A 25 8.99 9.82 -0.29
C ASN A 25 7.67 10.11 0.43
N LYS A 26 6.93 11.15 0.00
CA LYS A 26 5.63 11.51 0.59
C LYS A 26 4.55 10.44 0.45
N GLN A 27 4.69 9.49 -0.48
CA GLN A 27 3.73 8.41 -0.69
C GLN A 27 3.64 7.45 0.50
N THR A 28 4.74 7.25 1.22
CA THR A 28 4.84 6.28 2.33
C THR A 28 5.19 6.95 3.66
N THR A 29 5.33 8.28 3.67
CA THR A 29 5.75 9.06 4.85
C THR A 29 4.95 10.35 5.01
N HIS A 30 5.02 10.93 6.20
CA HIS A 30 4.40 12.20 6.56
C HIS A 30 5.48 13.27 6.79
N TRP A 31 5.27 14.45 6.19
CA TRP A 31 5.94 15.68 6.62
C TRP A 31 5.43 16.12 8.00
N LYS A 32 6.08 15.62 9.05
CA LYS A 32 5.64 15.64 10.46
C LYS A 32 5.25 17.01 11.05
N THR A 33 5.58 18.12 10.40
CA THR A 33 5.31 19.46 10.92
C THR A 33 4.81 20.38 9.82
N THR A 34 4.04 21.40 10.21
CA THR A 34 3.63 22.49 9.30
C THR A 34 4.83 23.16 8.62
N LYS A 35 5.95 23.30 9.33
CA LYS A 35 7.21 23.83 8.79
C LYS A 35 7.80 22.91 7.71
N ALA A 36 7.78 21.59 7.93
CA ALA A 36 8.26 20.63 6.94
C ALA A 36 7.41 20.67 5.67
N THR A 37 6.08 20.75 5.82
CA THR A 37 5.16 20.92 4.69
C THR A 37 5.40 22.24 3.95
N ALA A 38 5.50 23.35 4.67
CA ALA A 38 5.78 24.65 4.06
C ALA A 38 7.12 24.65 3.31
N ASN A 39 8.17 24.07 3.89
CA ASN A 39 9.48 23.96 3.25
C ASN A 39 9.44 23.06 2.00
N ALA A 40 8.68 21.95 2.03
CA ALA A 40 8.52 21.09 0.88
C ALA A 40 7.79 21.81 -0.28
N VAL A 41 6.69 22.50 0.03
CA VAL A 41 5.95 23.33 -0.95
C VAL A 41 6.85 24.43 -1.50
N PHE A 42 7.56 25.15 -0.63
CA PHE A 42 8.50 26.19 -1.04
C PHE A 42 9.59 25.63 -1.96
N ALA A 43 10.20 24.50 -1.62
CA ALA A 43 11.24 23.88 -2.44
C ALA A 43 10.73 23.45 -3.82
N LEU A 44 9.51 22.90 -3.89
CA LEU A 44 8.88 22.45 -5.15
C LEU A 44 8.54 23.62 -6.08
N LEU A 45 8.15 24.77 -5.52
CA LEU A 45 7.74 25.95 -6.29
C LEU A 45 8.91 26.87 -6.66
N ARG A 46 9.94 26.95 -5.82
CA ARG A 46 11.01 27.96 -5.98
C ARG A 46 12.17 27.51 -6.85
N TYR A 47 12.53 26.22 -6.80
CA TYR A 47 13.77 25.71 -7.40
C TYR A 47 13.52 24.76 -8.57
N GLY A 48 14.43 24.80 -9.54
CA GLY A 48 14.36 24.00 -10.76
C GLY A 48 13.26 24.47 -11.71
N ASP A 49 12.80 23.57 -12.57
CA ASP A 49 11.80 23.87 -13.59
C ASP A 49 10.41 24.06 -12.98
N ASN A 50 9.65 25.01 -13.53
CA ASN A 50 8.29 25.28 -13.08
C ASN A 50 7.31 24.25 -13.66
N TRP A 51 7.03 23.19 -12.90
CA TRP A 51 6.11 22.13 -13.31
C TRP A 51 4.66 22.59 -13.49
N LEU A 52 4.29 23.79 -13.04
CA LEU A 52 2.94 24.34 -13.19
C LEU A 52 2.69 24.98 -14.57
N GLU A 53 3.75 25.23 -15.35
CA GLU A 53 3.61 25.74 -16.73
C GLU A 53 3.20 24.64 -17.72
N ASP A 54 3.46 23.39 -17.37
CA ASP A 54 3.13 22.21 -18.16
C ASP A 54 1.67 21.76 -17.90
N THR A 55 0.72 22.40 -18.59
CA THR A 55 -0.72 22.19 -18.33
C THR A 55 -1.40 21.20 -19.29
N ARG A 56 -0.65 20.45 -20.11
CA ARG A 56 -1.28 19.49 -21.04
C ARG A 56 -1.75 18.27 -20.26
N LEU A 57 -2.97 17.83 -20.53
CA LEU A 57 -3.52 16.65 -19.87
C LEU A 57 -2.83 15.37 -20.37
N ALA A 58 -2.69 14.38 -19.49
CA ALA A 58 -2.18 13.07 -19.87
C ALA A 58 -3.08 12.40 -20.90
N GLU A 59 -2.46 11.77 -21.89
CA GLU A 59 -3.17 11.02 -22.91
C GLU A 59 -3.32 9.58 -22.45
N VAL A 60 -4.57 9.08 -22.40
CA VAL A 60 -4.88 7.70 -22.03
C VAL A 60 -5.56 7.06 -23.23
N SER A 61 -5.19 5.82 -23.52
CA SER A 61 -5.78 5.02 -24.60
C SER A 61 -5.76 3.54 -24.24
N PHE A 62 -6.66 2.77 -24.84
CA PHE A 62 -6.78 1.33 -24.68
C PHE A 62 -6.53 0.68 -26.05
N PRO A 63 -5.29 0.27 -26.39
CA PRO A 63 -4.92 -0.11 -27.75
C PRO A 63 -5.61 -1.36 -28.33
N ARG A 64 -6.42 -2.07 -27.53
CA ARG A 64 -7.18 -3.24 -27.96
C ARG A 64 -8.67 -2.94 -28.16
N LEU A 65 -9.09 -1.70 -27.91
CA LEU A 65 -10.46 -1.25 -28.04
C LEU A 65 -10.58 -0.25 -29.19
N ASP A 66 -11.77 -0.21 -29.80
CA ASP A 66 -12.13 0.84 -30.72
C ASP A 66 -12.26 2.18 -29.97
N GLU A 67 -11.80 3.27 -30.57
CA GLU A 67 -11.79 4.59 -29.95
C GLU A 67 -13.19 5.03 -29.49
N GLU A 68 -14.24 4.63 -30.22
CA GLU A 68 -15.63 4.94 -29.88
C GLU A 68 -16.08 4.37 -28.54
N SER A 69 -15.41 3.33 -28.02
CA SER A 69 -15.78 2.65 -26.77
C SER A 69 -15.20 3.29 -25.49
N PHE A 70 -14.24 4.20 -25.61
CA PHE A 70 -13.60 4.82 -24.44
C PHE A 70 -13.35 6.34 -24.56
N GLN A 71 -13.33 6.88 -25.78
CA GLN A 71 -13.12 8.32 -25.99
C GLN A 71 -14.23 9.19 -25.39
N PRO A 72 -15.53 8.85 -25.46
CA PRO A 72 -16.58 9.67 -24.87
C PRO A 72 -16.35 9.95 -23.37
N GLU A 73 -16.05 8.92 -22.59
CA GLU A 73 -15.81 9.01 -21.15
C GLU A 73 -14.52 9.80 -20.85
N LEU A 74 -13.47 9.61 -21.64
CA LEU A 74 -12.22 10.38 -21.49
C LEU A 74 -12.41 11.86 -21.84
N ILE A 75 -13.19 12.19 -22.87
CA ILE A 75 -13.48 13.58 -23.25
C ILE A 75 -14.27 14.27 -22.14
N GLU A 76 -15.29 13.60 -21.59
CA GLU A 76 -16.08 14.13 -20.47
C GLU A 76 -15.22 14.33 -19.21
N ALA A 77 -14.41 13.34 -18.85
CA ALA A 77 -13.50 13.44 -17.72
C ALA A 77 -12.51 14.61 -17.89
N ARG A 78 -11.96 14.82 -19.09
CA ARG A 78 -11.03 15.93 -19.37
C ARG A 78 -11.69 17.30 -19.33
N ARG A 79 -12.99 17.41 -19.66
CA ARG A 79 -13.72 18.69 -19.55
C ARG A 79 -13.88 19.14 -18.10
N SER A 80 -13.91 18.21 -17.16
CA SER A 80 -13.98 18.46 -15.72
C SER A 80 -12.61 18.44 -15.05
N ALA A 81 -11.52 18.54 -15.82
CA ALA A 81 -10.17 18.56 -15.28
C ALA A 81 -9.98 19.73 -14.31
N GLU A 82 -9.38 19.45 -13.17
CA GLU A 82 -9.12 20.43 -12.12
C GLU A 82 -8.13 21.51 -12.61
N ALA A 83 -8.49 22.78 -12.40
CA ALA A 83 -7.64 23.90 -12.79
C ALA A 83 -6.31 23.87 -12.03
N GLY A 84 -5.20 24.03 -12.75
CA GLY A 84 -3.85 24.02 -12.20
C GLY A 84 -3.23 22.62 -12.14
N THR A 85 -3.87 21.66 -11.48
CA THR A 85 -3.33 20.30 -11.34
C THR A 85 -3.57 19.42 -12.57
N GLY A 86 -4.61 19.74 -13.38
CA GLY A 86 -5.01 18.92 -14.52
C GLY A 86 -5.56 17.56 -14.14
N TYR A 87 -5.96 17.36 -12.87
CA TYR A 87 -6.52 16.09 -12.41
C TYR A 87 -7.86 15.81 -13.09
N PHE A 88 -8.00 14.61 -13.66
CA PHE A 88 -9.26 14.10 -14.17
C PHE A 88 -9.40 12.61 -13.81
N LYS A 89 -10.64 12.13 -13.79
CA LYS A 89 -10.96 10.73 -13.51
C LYS A 89 -12.04 10.25 -14.46
N ALA A 90 -11.77 9.15 -15.15
CA ALA A 90 -12.76 8.41 -15.94
C ALA A 90 -13.06 7.09 -15.25
N ASN A 91 -14.31 6.62 -15.35
CA ASN A 91 -14.75 5.35 -14.80
C ASN A 91 -15.62 4.66 -15.83
N TRP A 92 -15.49 3.34 -15.91
CA TRP A 92 -16.33 2.47 -16.71
C TRP A 92 -17.05 1.49 -15.78
N SER A 93 -18.30 1.20 -16.07
CA SER A 93 -19.14 0.26 -15.35
C SER A 93 -18.74 -1.18 -15.66
N GLY A 94 -18.98 -2.11 -14.74
CA GLY A 94 -18.48 -3.50 -14.88
C GLY A 94 -18.96 -4.24 -16.13
N ASN A 95 -20.11 -3.86 -16.71
CA ASN A 95 -20.63 -4.41 -17.97
C ASN A 95 -19.92 -3.85 -19.23
N GLU A 96 -19.28 -2.69 -19.12
CA GLU A 96 -18.51 -2.05 -20.20
C GLU A 96 -17.06 -2.58 -20.21
N VAL A 97 -16.61 -3.09 -19.07
CA VAL A 97 -15.27 -3.61 -18.87
C VAL A 97 -15.12 -4.99 -19.53
N THR A 98 -14.21 -5.05 -20.50
CA THR A 98 -13.80 -6.30 -21.16
C THR A 98 -12.33 -6.60 -20.92
N THR A 99 -11.89 -7.80 -21.30
CA THR A 99 -10.47 -8.20 -21.25
C THR A 99 -9.57 -7.30 -22.10
N ASP A 100 -10.11 -6.56 -23.06
CA ASP A 100 -9.34 -5.67 -23.93
C ASP A 100 -8.89 -4.38 -23.23
N PHE A 101 -9.54 -3.99 -22.13
CA PHE A 101 -9.03 -2.93 -21.28
C PHE A 101 -7.73 -3.30 -20.52
N SER A 102 -7.31 -4.57 -20.55
CA SER A 102 -6.08 -5.05 -19.88
C SER A 102 -4.81 -4.33 -20.33
N ARG A 103 -4.81 -3.71 -21.52
CA ARG A 103 -3.69 -2.91 -22.02
C ARG A 103 -4.06 -1.43 -21.99
N ILE A 104 -3.44 -0.71 -21.07
CA ILE A 104 -3.54 0.74 -20.97
C ILE A 104 -2.26 1.36 -21.49
N LYS A 105 -2.37 2.36 -22.37
CA LYS A 105 -1.25 3.19 -22.79
C LYS A 105 -1.50 4.61 -22.28
N VAL A 106 -0.55 5.09 -21.48
CA VAL A 106 -0.54 6.46 -20.97
C VAL A 106 0.66 7.19 -21.57
N THR A 107 0.41 8.33 -22.19
CA THR A 107 1.45 9.25 -22.69
C THR A 107 1.39 10.53 -21.87
N ASN A 108 2.51 10.90 -21.25
CA ASN A 108 2.67 12.22 -20.65
C ASN A 108 3.30 13.14 -21.70
N PRO A 109 2.58 14.12 -22.26
CA PRO A 109 3.14 15.03 -23.25
C PRO A 109 4.08 16.08 -22.63
N ASN A 110 4.06 16.24 -21.31
CA ASN A 110 4.80 17.28 -20.57
C ASN A 110 6.25 16.86 -20.23
N LYS A 111 7.06 17.84 -19.84
CA LYS A 111 8.40 17.60 -19.30
C LYS A 111 8.35 17.25 -17.81
N SER A 112 7.37 17.78 -17.10
CA SER A 112 7.10 17.49 -15.70
C SER A 112 6.56 16.06 -15.49
N ILE A 113 6.67 15.55 -14.26
CA ILE A 113 6.14 14.22 -13.89
C ILE A 113 4.61 14.24 -13.81
N ALA A 114 3.97 13.22 -14.39
CA ALA A 114 2.55 12.96 -14.21
C ALA A 114 2.33 11.85 -13.17
N TRP A 115 1.30 12.02 -12.35
CA TRP A 115 0.88 11.02 -11.37
C TRP A 115 -0.53 10.54 -11.69
N GLY A 116 -0.76 9.24 -11.56
CA GLY A 116 -2.06 8.64 -11.80
C GLY A 116 -2.10 7.20 -11.32
N ALA A 117 -3.31 6.65 -11.27
CA ALA A 117 -3.55 5.25 -10.97
C ALA A 117 -4.63 4.72 -11.91
N ALA A 118 -4.50 3.45 -12.29
CA ALA A 118 -5.54 2.69 -12.95
C ALA A 118 -5.80 1.45 -12.11
N TYR A 119 -7.06 1.16 -11.83
CA TYR A 119 -7.44 0.03 -10.99
C TYR A 119 -8.79 -0.53 -11.42
N TRP A 120 -8.95 -1.82 -11.17
CA TRP A 120 -10.17 -2.59 -11.35
C TRP A 120 -10.74 -2.88 -9.98
N GLN A 121 -12.04 -2.68 -9.79
CA GLN A 121 -12.68 -2.98 -8.53
C GLN A 121 -13.83 -3.96 -8.78
N TYR A 122 -13.73 -5.13 -8.15
CA TYR A 122 -14.71 -6.19 -8.23
C TYR A 122 -14.74 -6.98 -6.92
N PHE A 123 -15.79 -7.77 -6.72
CA PHE A 123 -15.85 -8.75 -5.64
C PHE A 123 -15.28 -10.07 -6.12
N GLU A 124 -14.49 -10.73 -5.27
CA GLU A 124 -13.89 -12.03 -5.55
C GLU A 124 -13.98 -12.91 -4.29
N GLU A 125 -14.04 -14.22 -4.50
CA GLU A 125 -13.92 -15.20 -3.43
C GLU A 125 -12.47 -15.20 -2.91
N LEU A 126 -12.29 -15.26 -1.58
CA LEU A 126 -10.96 -15.08 -0.96
C LEU A 126 -9.93 -16.12 -1.42
N ASP A 127 -10.35 -17.33 -1.76
CA ASP A 127 -9.52 -18.43 -2.25
C ASP A 127 -9.05 -18.26 -3.70
N LYS A 128 -9.69 -17.36 -4.46
CA LYS A 128 -9.30 -17.01 -5.84
C LYS A 128 -8.42 -15.76 -5.92
N VAL A 129 -8.14 -15.10 -4.80
CA VAL A 129 -7.26 -13.92 -4.76
C VAL A 129 -5.80 -14.37 -4.83
N ASP A 130 -5.19 -14.17 -6.00
CA ASP A 130 -3.77 -14.44 -6.20
C ASP A 130 -2.88 -13.49 -5.39
N VAL A 131 -1.82 -14.05 -4.80
CA VAL A 131 -0.81 -13.25 -4.08
C VAL A 131 0.16 -12.63 -5.06
N PHE A 132 0.08 -11.31 -5.26
CA PHE A 132 1.09 -10.56 -6.00
C PHE A 132 2.35 -10.34 -5.12
N LYS A 133 3.48 -10.93 -5.53
CA LYS A 133 4.71 -10.97 -4.72
C LYS A 133 5.72 -9.86 -5.02
N GLU A 134 5.48 -9.01 -6.01
CA GLU A 134 6.38 -7.92 -6.41
C GLU A 134 5.97 -6.57 -5.79
N THR A 135 5.57 -6.61 -4.52
CA THR A 135 5.22 -5.43 -3.74
C THR A 135 6.35 -5.01 -2.78
N PRO A 136 6.44 -3.72 -2.42
CA PRO A 136 7.32 -3.21 -1.36
C PRO A 136 7.09 -3.83 0.03
N LEU A 137 5.90 -4.38 0.27
CA LEU A 137 5.47 -5.01 1.51
C LEU A 137 4.96 -6.41 1.21
N LYS A 138 5.60 -7.43 1.80
CA LYS A 138 5.23 -8.84 1.65
C LYS A 138 4.81 -9.40 3.00
N LEU A 139 3.73 -10.18 2.99
CA LEU A 139 3.13 -10.78 4.17
C LEU A 139 3.08 -12.30 3.95
N ASP A 140 3.60 -13.06 4.91
CA ASP A 140 3.37 -14.50 5.01
C ASP A 140 2.68 -14.80 6.36
N LYS A 141 1.58 -15.55 6.30
CA LYS A 141 0.80 -15.94 7.47
C LYS A 141 0.87 -17.45 7.61
N GLN A 142 1.34 -17.89 8.75
CA GLN A 142 1.45 -19.30 9.10
C GLN A 142 0.60 -19.59 10.34
N LEU A 143 -0.03 -20.76 10.35
CA LEU A 143 -0.83 -21.22 11.48
C LEU A 143 -0.19 -22.48 12.05
N PHE A 144 0.04 -22.47 13.36
CA PHE A 144 0.59 -23.59 14.10
C PHE A 144 -0.38 -24.03 15.20
N ARG A 145 -0.49 -25.32 15.44
CA ARG A 145 -1.05 -25.86 16.69
C ARG A 145 0.06 -25.90 17.74
N GLU A 146 -0.21 -25.33 18.92
CA GLU A 146 0.67 -25.42 20.08
C GLU A 146 0.27 -26.61 20.94
N THR A 147 1.22 -27.50 21.19
CA THR A 147 1.05 -28.64 22.11
C THR A 147 2.10 -28.56 23.21
N ILE A 148 1.79 -29.08 24.40
CA ILE A 148 2.74 -29.15 25.51
C ILE A 148 3.47 -30.48 25.41
N GLY A 149 4.73 -30.45 24.97
CA GLY A 149 5.62 -31.60 24.99
C GLY A 149 6.47 -31.64 26.26
N ASP A 150 7.28 -32.70 26.40
CA ASP A 150 8.15 -32.92 27.56
C ASP A 150 9.18 -31.81 27.79
N ARG A 151 9.51 -31.05 26.74
CA ARG A 151 10.48 -29.93 26.77
C ARG A 151 9.81 -28.55 26.77
N GLY A 152 8.49 -28.48 26.86
CA GLY A 152 7.72 -27.25 26.79
C GLY A 152 6.85 -27.14 25.53
N PRO A 153 6.41 -25.93 25.16
CA PRO A 153 5.54 -25.73 24.01
C PRO A 153 6.22 -26.12 22.68
N GLU A 154 5.54 -26.96 21.90
CA GLU A 154 5.95 -27.37 20.56
C GLU A 154 4.91 -26.89 19.53
N LEU A 155 5.39 -26.26 18.44
CA LEU A 155 4.56 -25.72 17.37
C LEU A 155 4.58 -26.67 16.17
N THR A 156 3.41 -27.17 15.79
CA THR A 156 3.24 -28.02 14.59
C THR A 156 2.40 -27.28 13.57
N ALA A 157 2.85 -27.20 12.31
CA ALA A 157 2.11 -26.53 11.25
C ALA A 157 0.75 -27.20 11.03
N ILE A 158 -0.30 -26.40 10.83
CA ILE A 158 -1.63 -26.91 10.51
C ILE A 158 -1.66 -27.26 9.02
N THR A 159 -2.07 -28.49 8.71
CA THR A 159 -2.22 -28.98 7.34
C THR A 159 -3.59 -29.64 7.19
N ALA A 160 -4.01 -29.91 5.95
CA ALA A 160 -5.30 -30.58 5.68
C ALA A 160 -5.37 -31.99 6.29
N GLU A 161 -4.22 -32.61 6.55
CA GLU A 161 -4.07 -33.95 7.11
C GLU A 161 -4.14 -33.97 8.65
N SER A 162 -4.12 -32.80 9.31
CA SER A 162 -4.21 -32.68 10.77
C SER A 162 -5.38 -31.77 11.15
N PRO A 163 -6.62 -32.30 11.19
CA PRO A 163 -7.79 -31.51 11.58
C PRO A 163 -7.64 -30.96 13.00
N LEU A 164 -8.30 -29.82 13.22
CA LEU A 164 -8.33 -29.13 14.50
C LEU A 164 -9.48 -29.64 15.37
N GLU A 165 -9.25 -29.72 16.67
CA GLU A 165 -10.27 -30.10 17.65
C GLU A 165 -10.66 -28.89 18.52
N PRO A 166 -11.92 -28.80 18.99
CA PRO A 166 -12.33 -27.76 19.93
C PRO A 166 -11.44 -27.74 21.17
N GLY A 167 -10.96 -26.56 21.55
CA GLY A 167 -10.01 -26.36 22.65
C GLY A 167 -8.54 -26.28 22.22
N ASP A 168 -8.20 -26.68 20.99
CA ASP A 168 -6.84 -26.54 20.45
C ASP A 168 -6.36 -25.09 20.56
N LYS A 169 -5.12 -24.91 21.03
CA LYS A 169 -4.45 -23.61 21.03
C LYS A 169 -3.69 -23.45 19.73
N LEU A 170 -3.99 -22.38 19.01
CA LEU A 170 -3.30 -22.01 17.78
C LEU A 170 -2.38 -20.83 18.02
N VAL A 171 -1.27 -20.81 17.29
CA VAL A 171 -0.36 -19.67 17.18
C VAL A 171 -0.40 -19.20 15.74
N VAL A 172 -0.88 -17.97 15.55
CA VAL A 172 -0.76 -17.27 14.27
C VAL A 172 0.61 -16.62 14.26
N ARG A 173 1.41 -16.92 13.24
CA ARG A 173 2.68 -16.26 12.97
C ARG A 173 2.54 -15.39 11.73
N ILE A 174 2.88 -14.13 11.88
CA ILE A 174 2.95 -13.16 10.78
C ILE A 174 4.42 -12.85 10.51
N GLU A 175 4.85 -13.11 9.29
CA GLU A 175 6.13 -12.64 8.77
C GLU A 175 5.89 -11.48 7.79
N LEU A 176 6.47 -10.32 8.13
CA LEU A 176 6.33 -9.08 7.39
C LEU A 176 7.70 -8.66 6.84
N ARG A 177 7.85 -8.61 5.52
CA ARG A 177 9.08 -8.16 4.85
C ARG A 177 8.83 -6.85 4.11
N VAL A 178 9.71 -5.88 4.32
CA VAL A 178 9.53 -4.51 3.82
C VAL A 178 10.82 -3.99 3.21
N ASP A 179 10.76 -3.45 1.99
CA ASP A 179 11.94 -3.00 1.23
C ASP A 179 12.38 -1.54 1.52
N ARG A 180 11.51 -0.77 2.17
CA ARG A 180 11.67 0.66 2.49
C ARG A 180 10.94 1.02 3.77
N ASP A 181 11.29 2.16 4.33
CA ASP A 181 10.59 2.69 5.50
C ASP A 181 9.17 3.14 5.13
N MET A 182 8.21 2.84 6.01
CA MET A 182 6.81 3.24 5.87
C MET A 182 6.28 3.80 7.18
N GLU A 183 5.34 4.73 7.12
CA GLU A 183 4.64 5.28 8.28
C GLU A 183 3.14 4.96 8.22
N TYR A 184 2.51 4.79 9.38
CA TYR A 184 1.06 4.57 9.55
C TYR A 184 0.51 3.33 8.82
N VAL A 185 1.21 2.20 8.94
CA VAL A 185 0.78 0.93 8.36
C VAL A 185 -0.28 0.29 9.26
N HIS A 186 -1.42 -0.09 8.67
CA HIS A 186 -2.44 -0.88 9.33
C HIS A 186 -2.50 -2.28 8.71
N LEU A 187 -2.17 -3.29 9.51
CA LEU A 187 -2.39 -4.68 9.15
C LEU A 187 -3.69 -5.16 9.81
N LYS A 188 -4.61 -5.69 9.01
CA LYS A 188 -5.85 -6.32 9.47
C LYS A 188 -5.77 -7.81 9.16
N ASP A 189 -5.61 -8.64 10.19
CA ASP A 189 -5.69 -10.09 10.02
C ASP A 189 -7.10 -10.57 10.37
N MET A 190 -7.82 -11.07 9.35
CA MET A 190 -9.18 -11.58 9.53
C MET A 190 -9.17 -12.94 10.22
N ARG A 191 -10.16 -13.15 11.09
CA ARG A 191 -10.31 -14.38 11.86
C ARG A 191 -11.22 -15.35 11.13
N ALA A 192 -10.78 -16.61 11.03
CA ALA A 192 -11.64 -17.68 10.55
C ALA A 192 -12.75 -17.97 11.56
N SER A 193 -13.90 -18.46 11.08
CA SER A 193 -14.97 -18.94 11.96
C SER A 193 -14.47 -20.09 12.83
N GLY A 194 -15.03 -20.23 14.04
CA GLY A 194 -14.61 -21.25 15.01
C GLY A 194 -13.27 -20.96 15.69
N LEU A 195 -12.69 -19.78 15.49
CA LEU A 195 -11.51 -19.32 16.22
C LEU A 195 -11.85 -18.11 17.09
N GLU A 196 -11.36 -18.12 18.32
CA GLU A 196 -11.48 -17.01 19.27
C GLU A 196 -10.11 -16.50 19.71
N PRO A 197 -9.96 -15.18 19.92
CA PRO A 197 -8.71 -14.61 20.42
C PRO A 197 -8.52 -14.90 21.91
N ILE A 198 -7.33 -15.35 22.30
CA ILE A 198 -7.01 -15.54 23.72
C ILE A 198 -6.73 -14.18 24.40
N ASN A 199 -6.12 -13.24 23.67
CA ASN A 199 -5.94 -11.87 24.14
C ASN A 199 -7.00 -10.93 23.56
N VAL A 200 -7.88 -10.42 24.43
CA VAL A 200 -8.92 -9.45 24.06
C VAL A 200 -8.55 -8.00 24.40
N PHE A 201 -7.43 -7.77 25.10
CA PHE A 201 -7.01 -6.42 25.46
C PHE A 201 -6.30 -5.73 24.31
N SER A 202 -6.74 -4.51 24.02
CA SER A 202 -6.03 -3.62 23.12
C SER A 202 -4.87 -2.96 23.85
N GLN A 203 -3.65 -3.07 23.32
CA GLN A 203 -2.45 -2.56 23.97
C GLN A 203 -1.30 -2.38 22.98
N TYR A 204 -0.33 -1.56 23.37
CA TYR A 204 0.96 -1.53 22.68
C TYR A 204 1.76 -2.79 23.00
N LYS A 205 2.34 -3.39 21.97
CA LYS A 205 3.23 -4.54 22.06
C LYS A 205 4.53 -4.28 21.32
N TRP A 206 5.57 -4.97 21.78
CA TRP A 206 6.87 -5.04 21.13
C TRP A 206 7.25 -6.50 20.98
N GLN A 207 7.28 -7.01 19.76
CA GLN A 207 7.63 -8.40 19.46
C GLN A 207 8.42 -8.48 18.16
N GLY A 208 9.43 -9.35 18.10
CA GLY A 208 10.22 -9.56 16.88
C GLY A 208 10.92 -8.30 16.35
N GLY A 209 11.23 -7.34 17.23
CA GLY A 209 11.84 -6.07 16.85
C GLY A 209 10.87 -5.03 16.28
N LEU A 210 9.57 -5.28 16.31
CA LEU A 210 8.54 -4.35 15.82
C LEU A 210 7.61 -3.91 16.97
N GLY A 211 7.39 -2.60 17.05
CA GLY A 211 6.40 -2.00 17.94
C GLY A 211 5.10 -1.69 17.21
N TYR A 212 3.96 -2.08 17.81
CA TYR A 212 2.63 -1.83 17.24
C TYR A 212 1.57 -1.75 18.33
N TYR A 213 0.46 -1.08 18.01
CA TYR A 213 -0.75 -1.16 18.82
C TYR A 213 -1.63 -2.30 18.29
N GLU A 214 -1.87 -3.31 19.13
CA GLU A 214 -2.76 -4.42 18.83
C GLU A 214 -4.17 -4.09 19.33
N SER A 215 -5.17 -4.29 18.47
CA SER A 215 -6.59 -4.17 18.81
C SER A 215 -7.33 -5.41 18.31
N THR A 216 -7.74 -6.25 19.23
CA THR A 216 -8.56 -7.43 18.95
C THR A 216 -10.04 -7.05 18.83
N ARG A 217 -10.67 -7.41 17.71
CA ARG A 217 -12.12 -7.30 17.46
C ARG A 217 -12.69 -8.66 17.06
N ASP A 218 -14.01 -8.78 16.94
CA ASP A 218 -14.68 -10.05 16.63
C ASP A 218 -14.30 -10.62 15.26
N LEU A 219 -14.20 -9.76 14.24
CA LEU A 219 -13.88 -10.19 12.88
C LEU A 219 -12.37 -10.33 12.62
N ALA A 220 -11.54 -9.57 13.33
CA ALA A 220 -10.14 -9.43 12.98
C ALA A 220 -9.27 -8.99 14.17
N THR A 221 -7.99 -9.28 14.08
CA THR A 221 -6.94 -8.67 14.91
C THR A 221 -6.30 -7.55 14.10
N HIS A 222 -6.26 -6.34 14.67
CA HIS A 222 -5.72 -5.15 14.02
C HIS A 222 -4.36 -4.80 14.61
N PHE A 223 -3.39 -4.50 13.76
CA PHE A 223 -2.06 -4.03 14.15
C PHE A 223 -1.80 -2.67 13.51
N PHE A 224 -1.70 -1.64 14.35
CA PHE A 224 -1.40 -0.28 13.92
C PHE A 224 0.08 0.00 14.19
N ILE A 225 0.85 0.15 13.12
CA ILE A 225 2.30 0.34 13.15
C ILE A 225 2.56 1.80 12.75
N SER A 226 3.01 2.62 13.72
CA SER A 226 3.28 4.03 13.47
C SER A 226 4.47 4.25 12.53
N TYR A 227 5.52 3.45 12.70
CA TYR A 227 6.71 3.45 11.87
C TYR A 227 7.18 2.01 11.65
N LEU A 228 7.31 1.64 10.38
CA LEU A 228 7.73 0.33 9.90
C LEU A 228 9.05 0.51 9.15
N PRO A 229 10.20 0.33 9.81
CA PRO A 229 11.49 0.43 9.15
C PRO A 229 11.67 -0.69 8.12
N LYS A 230 12.52 -0.47 7.12
CA LYS A 230 12.98 -1.55 6.22
C LYS A 230 13.51 -2.74 7.02
N GLY A 231 13.06 -3.95 6.70
CA GLY A 231 13.50 -5.16 7.39
C GLY A 231 12.53 -6.33 7.26
N THR A 232 12.79 -7.35 8.06
CA THR A 232 11.91 -8.52 8.24
C THR A 232 11.51 -8.62 9.70
N TYR A 233 10.22 -8.72 9.96
CA TYR A 233 9.65 -8.80 11.29
C TYR A 233 8.79 -10.04 11.40
N VAL A 234 8.92 -10.76 12.52
CA VAL A 234 8.09 -11.93 12.83
C VAL A 234 7.44 -11.73 14.18
N PHE A 235 6.12 -11.76 14.21
CA PHE A 235 5.36 -11.65 15.45
C PHE A 235 4.23 -12.66 15.47
N GLU A 236 3.77 -13.00 16.67
CA GLU A 236 2.89 -14.13 16.91
C GLU A 236 1.81 -13.75 17.90
N TYR A 237 0.60 -14.25 17.67
CA TYR A 237 -0.47 -14.12 18.65
C TYR A 237 -1.33 -15.39 18.70
N PRO A 238 -1.85 -15.72 19.90
CA PRO A 238 -2.59 -16.96 20.09
C PRO A 238 -4.08 -16.82 19.80
N LEU A 239 -4.65 -17.89 19.24
CA LEU A 239 -6.09 -18.12 19.09
C LEU A 239 -6.47 -19.45 19.74
N ARG A 240 -7.77 -19.68 19.93
CA ARG A 240 -8.34 -20.93 20.42
C ARG A 240 -9.44 -21.41 19.50
N VAL A 241 -9.50 -22.71 19.25
CA VAL A 241 -10.59 -23.34 18.50
C VAL A 241 -11.80 -23.51 19.43
N VAL A 242 -12.99 -23.15 18.96
CA VAL A 242 -14.26 -23.24 19.71
C VAL A 242 -15.32 -24.06 18.97
#